data_AF-A0ABD7Z4D5-F1
#
_entry.id   AF-A0ABD7Z4D5-F1
#
_cell.length_a   1.000
_cell.length_b   1.000
_cell.length_c   1.000
_cell.angle_alpha   90.00
_cell.angle_beta   90.00
_cell.angle_gamma   90.00
#
_symmetry.space_group_name_H-M   'P 1'
#
loop_
_entity.id
_entity.type
_entity.pdbx_description
1 polymer ?
#
loop_
_entity_poly.entity_id
_entity_poly.type
_entity_poly.pdbx_seq_one_letter_code
_entity_poly.pdbx_strand_id
1 'polypeptide(L)'
;MQNLVKGYDPKTAPAILVPEAGHRFLKDEVGIVSRSKINSRTGKPFSSARELLARDIRELRKVYPQIPNSALQKLIAKNKEMYPEMNKVKPNRKRGC
;
A
#
# COMPACT_ATOMS: atom_id res chain seq x y z
N MET A 1 -5.87 -6.27 2.71
CA MET A 1 -6.63 -5.25 3.46
C MET A 1 -7.74 -5.85 4.30
N GLN A 2 -8.63 -6.70 3.75
CA GLN A 2 -9.75 -7.33 4.49
C GLN A 2 -9.36 -7.91 5.86
N ASN A 3 -8.24 -8.63 5.96
CA ASN A 3 -7.81 -9.24 7.22
C ASN A 3 -7.10 -8.27 8.19
N LEU A 4 -6.85 -7.02 7.78
CA LEU A 4 -6.08 -6.02 8.53
C LEU A 4 -6.92 -4.83 9.00
N VAL A 5 -8.06 -4.60 8.34
CA VAL A 5 -8.95 -3.46 8.57
C VAL A 5 -10.35 -4.00 8.71
N LYS A 6 -11.00 -3.72 9.84
CA LYS A 6 -12.34 -4.20 10.11
C LYS A 6 -13.32 -3.48 9.19
N GLY A 7 -14.21 -4.22 8.53
CA GLY A 7 -15.21 -3.64 7.63
C GLY A 7 -14.67 -3.09 6.31
N TYR A 8 -13.47 -3.51 5.89
CA TYR A 8 -12.92 -3.12 4.59
C TYR A 8 -13.76 -3.67 3.43
N ASP A 9 -14.31 -2.77 2.61
CA ASP A 9 -14.94 -3.09 1.34
C ASP A 9 -14.07 -2.59 0.17
N PRO A 10 -13.57 -3.50 -0.70
CA PRO A 10 -12.82 -3.11 -1.89
C PRO A 10 -13.56 -2.13 -2.82
N LYS A 11 -14.90 -2.14 -2.83
CA LYS A 11 -15.71 -1.29 -3.72
C LYS A 11 -15.79 0.16 -3.27
N THR A 12 -15.65 0.41 -1.97
CA THR A 12 -15.73 1.77 -1.39
C THR A 12 -14.36 2.30 -0.94
N ALA A 13 -13.32 1.46 -0.99
CA ALA A 13 -11.98 1.85 -0.59
C ALA A 13 -11.38 2.96 -1.47
N PRO A 14 -10.50 3.83 -0.91
CA PRO A 14 -9.79 4.84 -1.69
C PRO A 14 -8.97 4.21 -2.82
N ALA A 15 -9.16 4.73 -4.02
CA ALA A 15 -8.41 4.33 -5.22
C ALA A 15 -7.81 5.54 -5.94
N ILE A 16 -6.84 5.27 -6.80
CA ILE A 16 -6.23 6.25 -7.71
C ILE A 16 -6.30 5.71 -9.13
N LEU A 17 -6.60 6.59 -10.09
CA LEU A 17 -6.57 6.24 -11.51
C LEU A 17 -5.12 6.15 -11.98
N VAL A 18 -4.73 5.02 -12.56
CA VAL A 18 -3.38 4.78 -13.05
C VAL A 18 -3.43 4.14 -14.45
N PRO A 19 -2.38 4.30 -15.28
CA PRO A 19 -2.33 3.69 -16.61
C PRO A 19 -2.45 2.16 -16.60
N GLU A 20 -3.02 1.60 -17.68
CA GLU A 20 -3.21 0.15 -17.86
C GLU A 20 -1.89 -0.62 -17.80
N ALA A 21 -0.79 -0.03 -18.28
CA ALA A 21 0.52 -0.68 -18.39
C ALA A 21 1.00 -1.37 -17.10
N GLY A 22 0.76 -0.77 -15.93
CA GLY A 22 1.17 -1.35 -14.63
C GLY A 22 0.18 -2.36 -14.01
N HIS A 23 -0.98 -2.59 -14.66
CA HIS A 23 -1.96 -3.59 -14.26
C HIS A 23 -1.66 -4.98 -14.84
N ARG A 24 -1.02 -5.04 -16.01
CA ARG A 24 -0.72 -6.28 -16.74
C ARG A 24 0.79 -6.48 -16.82
N PHE A 25 1.22 -7.74 -16.89
CA PHE A 25 2.58 -8.08 -17.33
C PHE A 25 2.72 -7.74 -18.83
N LEU A 26 2.94 -6.48 -19.13
CA LEU A 26 3.49 -6.04 -20.41
C LEU A 26 5.00 -6.11 -20.29
N LYS A 27 5.67 -6.46 -21.38
CA LYS A 27 7.05 -6.97 -21.47
C LYS A 27 8.15 -5.94 -21.13
N ASP A 28 7.84 -4.91 -20.34
CA ASP A 28 8.71 -3.77 -20.06
C ASP A 28 9.29 -3.81 -18.64
N GLU A 29 10.47 -3.17 -18.49
CA GLU A 29 11.39 -3.22 -17.34
C GLU A 29 10.79 -2.85 -15.98
N VAL A 30 9.68 -2.12 -15.94
CA VAL A 30 9.15 -1.47 -14.73
C VAL A 30 8.28 -2.42 -13.87
N GLY A 31 7.81 -3.52 -14.47
CA GLY A 31 7.04 -4.57 -13.80
C GLY A 31 5.62 -4.17 -13.36
N ILE A 32 4.93 -5.07 -12.66
CA ILE A 32 3.56 -4.86 -12.17
C ILE A 32 3.53 -4.46 -10.69
N VAL A 33 2.44 -3.81 -10.28
CA VAL A 33 2.17 -3.60 -8.85
C VAL A 33 1.98 -4.94 -8.15
N SER A 34 2.75 -5.19 -7.10
CA SER A 34 2.62 -6.41 -6.32
C SER A 34 1.19 -6.58 -5.77
N ARG A 35 0.64 -7.80 -5.86
CA ARG A 35 -0.64 -8.16 -5.23
C ARG A 35 -0.47 -9.10 -4.03
N SER A 36 0.79 -9.38 -3.66
CA SER A 36 1.11 -10.33 -2.61
C SER A 36 0.58 -9.85 -1.24
N LYS A 37 0.04 -10.80 -0.48
CA LYS A 37 -0.33 -10.62 0.93
C LYS A 37 0.87 -10.80 1.87
N ILE A 38 2.02 -11.19 1.33
CA ILE A 38 3.26 -11.43 2.06
C ILE A 38 4.14 -10.18 1.96
N ASN A 39 4.68 -9.77 3.11
CA ASN A 39 5.66 -8.70 3.19
C ASN A 39 7.03 -9.25 2.74
N SER A 40 7.56 -8.74 1.63
CA SER A 40 8.83 -9.16 1.06
C SER A 40 10.03 -8.97 1.99
N ARG A 41 9.94 -8.07 2.97
CA ARG A 41 11.02 -7.83 3.95
C ARG A 41 11.06 -8.88 5.05
N THR A 42 9.92 -9.47 5.40
CA THR A 42 9.81 -10.39 6.56
C THR A 42 9.49 -11.82 6.14
N GLY A 43 9.08 -12.04 4.89
CA GLY A 43 8.59 -13.34 4.40
C GLY A 43 7.26 -13.78 5.02
N LYS A 44 6.59 -12.91 5.79
CA LYS A 44 5.35 -13.21 6.53
C LYS A 44 4.20 -12.34 6.04
N PRO A 45 2.93 -12.72 6.28
CA PRO A 45 1.79 -11.85 6.03
C PRO A 45 1.97 -10.46 6.67
N PHE A 46 1.43 -9.43 6.04
CA PHE A 46 1.46 -8.08 6.60
C PHE A 46 0.86 -8.06 8.00
N SER A 47 1.55 -7.41 8.95
CA SER A 47 1.12 -7.36 10.35
C SER A 47 0.23 -6.15 10.65
N SER A 48 0.24 -5.15 9.78
CA SER A 48 -0.57 -3.94 9.93
C SER A 48 -1.01 -3.38 8.59
N ALA A 49 -2.17 -2.71 8.57
CA ALA A 49 -2.67 -2.00 7.40
C ALA A 49 -1.71 -0.92 6.91
N ARG A 50 -1.00 -0.25 7.84
CA ARG A 50 0.01 0.76 7.53
C ARG A 50 1.20 0.20 6.74
N GLU A 51 1.69 -1.00 7.09
CA GLU A 51 2.78 -1.65 6.35
C GLU A 51 2.35 -2.01 4.93
N LEU A 52 1.12 -2.50 4.77
CA LEU A 52 0.56 -2.80 3.46
C LEU A 52 0.44 -1.53 2.61
N LEU A 53 -0.13 -0.45 3.16
CA LEU A 53 -0.23 0.84 2.48
C LEU A 53 1.16 1.38 2.06
N ALA A 54 2.15 1.28 2.94
CA ALA A 54 3.50 1.73 2.62
C ALA A 54 4.12 0.94 1.45
N ARG A 55 3.85 -0.37 1.38
CA ARG A 55 4.25 -1.20 0.24
C ARG A 55 3.53 -0.76 -1.03
N ASP A 56 2.22 -0.54 -0.97
CA ASP A 56 1.42 -0.11 -2.11
C ASP A 56 1.94 1.21 -2.69
N ILE A 57 2.19 2.21 -1.85
CA ILE A 57 2.74 3.50 -2.29
C ILE A 57 4.14 3.36 -2.92
N ARG A 58 5.00 2.48 -2.37
CA ARG A 58 6.32 2.23 -2.94
C ARG A 58 6.23 1.59 -4.32
N GLU A 59 5.33 0.62 -4.47
CA GLU A 59 5.10 -0.05 -5.75
C GLU A 59 4.50 0.93 -6.77
N LEU A 60 3.56 1.79 -6.37
CA LEU A 60 3.02 2.83 -7.25
C LEU A 60 4.11 3.80 -7.75
N ARG A 61 5.05 4.20 -6.89
CA ARG A 61 6.19 5.04 -7.32
C ARG A 61 7.12 4.33 -8.30
N LYS A 62 7.33 3.03 -8.10
CA LYS A 62 8.20 2.22 -8.96
C LYS A 62 7.56 2.03 -10.33
N VAL A 63 6.30 1.61 -10.36
CA VAL A 63 5.57 1.23 -11.59
C VAL A 63 5.08 2.45 -12.36
N TYR A 64 4.75 3.53 -11.67
CA TYR A 64 4.20 4.75 -12.27
C TYR A 64 5.00 6.00 -11.84
N PRO A 65 6.24 6.17 -12.31
CA PRO A 65 7.10 7.31 -11.95
C PRO A 65 6.50 8.67 -12.33
N GLN A 66 5.58 8.70 -13.30
CA GLN A 66 4.87 9.90 -13.76
C GLN A 66 3.79 10.40 -12.79
N ILE A 67 3.39 9.61 -11.78
CA ILE A 67 2.37 10.04 -10.82
C ILE A 67 2.98 11.10 -9.89
N PRO A 68 2.37 12.29 -9.78
CA PRO A 68 2.89 13.33 -8.90
C PRO A 68 2.79 12.89 -7.43
N ASN A 69 3.81 13.24 -6.65
CA ASN A 69 3.87 12.93 -5.23
C ASN A 69 2.65 13.45 -4.45
N SER A 70 2.06 14.57 -4.89
CA SER A 70 0.84 15.13 -4.30
C SER A 70 -0.37 14.19 -4.41
N ALA A 71 -0.51 13.44 -5.50
CA ALA A 71 -1.59 12.46 -5.67
C ALA A 71 -1.41 11.27 -4.71
N LEU A 72 -0.17 10.81 -4.53
CA LEU A 72 0.15 9.75 -3.56
C LEU A 72 -0.11 10.21 -2.12
N GLN A 73 0.22 11.46 -1.78
CA GLN A 73 -0.08 12.05 -0.48
C GLN A 73 -1.59 12.14 -0.22
N LYS A 74 -2.38 12.55 -1.22
CA LYS A 74 -3.85 12.55 -1.14
C LYS A 74 -4.40 11.14 -0.91
N LEU A 75 -3.87 10.13 -1.59
CA LEU A 75 -4.27 8.74 -1.39
C LEU A 75 -3.96 8.24 0.04
N ILE A 76 -2.79 8.60 0.58
CA ILE A 76 -2.41 8.27 1.96
C ILE A 76 -3.35 8.96 2.94
N ALA A 77 -3.65 10.24 2.73
CA ALA A 77 -4.54 11.01 3.60
C ALA A 77 -5.94 10.39 3.66
N LYS A 78 -6.56 10.12 2.50
CA LYS A 78 -7.87 9.45 2.42
C LYS A 78 -7.89 8.09 3.11
N ASN A 79 -6.83 7.29 2.93
CA ASN A 79 -6.73 5.99 3.60
C ASN A 79 -6.66 6.11 5.12
N LYS A 80 -5.93 7.10 5.65
CA LYS A 80 -5.84 7.36 7.10
C LYS A 80 -7.11 7.93 7.70
N GLU A 81 -7.85 8.70 6.92
CA GLU A 81 -9.15 9.26 7.29
C GLU A 81 -10.21 8.16 7.37
N MET A 82 -10.31 7.31 6.34
CA MET A 82 -11.28 6.22 6.29
C MET A 82 -10.94 5.07 7.24
N TYR A 83 -9.65 4.80 7.47
CA TYR A 83 -9.20 3.65 8.25
C TYR A 83 -8.23 4.08 9.37
N PRO A 84 -8.76 4.42 10.56
CA PRO A 84 -7.94 4.87 11.70
C PRO A 84 -6.87 3.86 12.13
N GLU A 85 -7.02 2.57 11.84
CA GLU A 85 -6.02 1.53 12.11
C GLU A 85 -4.69 1.79 11.39
N MET A 86 -4.70 2.57 10.31
CA MET A 86 -3.47 2.96 9.59
C MET A 86 -2.64 4.01 10.34
N ASN A 87 -3.24 4.73 11.29
CA ASN A 87 -2.52 5.68 12.13
C ASN A 87 -1.76 4.98 13.27
N LYS A 88 -2.13 3.73 13.60
CA LYS A 88 -1.46 2.96 14.65
C LYS A 88 -0.01 2.69 14.23
N VAL A 89 0.93 3.28 14.97
CA VAL A 89 2.34 2.89 14.93
C VAL A 89 2.45 1.55 15.67
N LYS A 90 3.35 0.65 15.24
CA LYS A 90 3.68 -0.50 16.11
C LYS A 90 4.08 0.05 17.48
N PRO A 91 3.62 -0.53 18.59
CA PRO A 91 4.18 -0.18 19.89
C PRO A 91 5.69 -0.38 19.78
N ASN A 92 6.45 0.64 20.18
CA ASN A 92 7.91 0.58 20.20
C ASN A 92 8.31 -0.71 20.91
N ARG A 93 8.78 -1.72 20.16
CA ARG A 93 9.59 -2.77 20.76
C ARG A 93 10.83 -2.01 21.21
N LYS A 94 10.93 -1.72 22.51
CA LYS A 94 12.16 -1.23 23.13
C LYS A 94 13.28 -2.02 22.49
N ARG A 95 14.16 -1.37 21.72
CA ARG A 95 15.40 -2.01 21.31
C ARG A 95 16.09 -2.30 22.63
N GLY A 96 16.14 -3.56 23.03
CA GLY A 96 17.02 -3.99 24.10
C GLY A 96 18.42 -3.55 23.70
N CYS A 97 19.07 -2.82 24.59
CA CYS A 97 20.46 -2.39 24.48
C CYS A 97 21.37 -3.59 24.22
#